data_AF-A0A1I5XA06-F1
#
_entry.id   AF-A0A1I5XA06-F1
#
_cell.length_a   1.000
_cell.length_b   1.000
_cell.length_c   1.000
_cell.angle_alpha   90.00
_cell.angle_beta   90.00
_cell.angle_gamma   90.00
#
_symmetry.space_group_name_H-M   'P 1'
#
loop_
_entity.id
_entity.type
_entity.pdbx_description
1 polymer ?
#
loop_
_entity_poly.entity_id
_entity_poly.type
_entity_poly.pdbx_seq_one_letter_code
_entity_poly.pdbx_strand_id
1 'polypeptide(L)' 'MQQQQPSIKNTTPNELLTKKETAELFRRTTSGLDKLIAREPDFPKPLKDGNDRSSRVYFVRVEIEAYLAAKLASRAEAAA' A
#
# COMPACT_ATOMS: atom_id res chain seq x y z
N MET A 1 16.00 -38.89 -12.48
CA MET A 1 14.68 -38.31 -12.12
C MET A 1 14.88 -37.29 -11.01
N GLN A 2 15.47 -36.12 -11.33
CA GLN A 2 15.57 -35.03 -10.35
C GLN A 2 14.33 -34.16 -10.52
N GLN A 3 13.46 -34.20 -9.52
CA GLN A 3 12.18 -33.50 -9.49
C GLN A 3 12.46 -31.98 -9.50
N GLN A 4 12.15 -31.35 -10.63
CA GLN A 4 12.16 -29.90 -10.79
C GLN A 4 10.96 -29.36 -10.03
N GLN A 5 11.20 -28.63 -8.94
CA GLN A 5 10.13 -27.98 -8.19
C GLN A 5 9.50 -26.89 -9.09
N PRO A 6 8.17 -26.91 -9.33
CA PRO A 6 7.52 -25.91 -10.15
C PRO A 6 7.55 -24.54 -9.47
N SER A 7 7.91 -23.54 -10.28
CA SER A 7 7.98 -22.12 -9.97
C SER A 7 6.77 -21.60 -9.19
N ILE A 8 6.95 -21.36 -7.89
CA ILE A 8 6.12 -20.40 -7.17
C ILE A 8 6.66 -19.03 -7.59
N LYS A 9 6.02 -18.36 -8.54
CA LYS A 9 6.26 -16.92 -8.77
C LYS A 9 6.20 -16.26 -7.40
N ASN A 10 7.27 -15.60 -6.95
CA ASN A 10 7.34 -14.95 -5.65
C ASN A 10 6.13 -14.05 -5.47
N THR A 11 5.11 -14.59 -4.83
CA THR A 11 3.93 -13.86 -4.38
C THR A 11 4.49 -13.05 -3.24
N THR A 12 4.80 -11.78 -3.50
CA THR A 12 5.25 -10.85 -2.47
C THR A 12 4.34 -11.08 -1.26
N PRO A 13 4.85 -11.45 -0.07
CA PRO A 13 3.97 -11.63 1.07
C PRO A 13 3.20 -10.32 1.23
N ASN A 14 1.87 -10.40 1.31
CA ASN A 14 1.02 -9.24 1.52
C ASN A 14 1.34 -8.65 2.90
N GLU A 15 2.41 -7.87 2.95
CA GLU A 15 2.95 -7.30 4.17
C GLU A 15 2.01 -6.19 4.62
N LEU A 16 1.58 -6.30 5.87
CA LEU A 16 0.69 -5.33 6.48
C LEU A 16 1.53 -4.23 7.11
N LEU A 17 1.44 -3.05 6.55
CA LEU A 17 2.05 -1.84 7.06
C LEU A 17 1.11 -1.18 8.06
N THR A 18 1.63 -0.78 9.20
CA THR A 18 0.88 0.07 10.12
C THR A 18 0.70 1.47 9.53
N LYS A 19 -0.29 2.23 10.02
CA LYS A 19 -0.47 3.65 9.63
C LYS A 19 0.80 4.50 9.79
N LYS A 20 1.65 4.19 10.77
CA LYS A 20 2.91 4.90 10.98
C LYS A 20 3.91 4.58 9.87
N GLU A 21 4.13 3.30 9.58
CA GLU A 21 5.05 2.86 8.52
C GLU A 21 4.62 3.38 7.15
N THR A 22 3.31 3.33 6.86
CA THR A 22 2.77 3.93 5.64
C THR A 22 3.08 5.43 5.60
N ALA A 23 2.86 6.17 6.69
CA ALA A 23 3.17 7.60 6.72
C ALA A 23 4.67 7.88 6.48
N GLU A 24 5.55 7.07 7.06
CA GLU A 24 7.01 7.15 6.86
C GLU A 24 7.42 6.88 5.41
N LEU A 25 6.80 5.90 4.73
CA LEU A 25 7.02 5.65 3.29
C LEU A 25 6.70 6.87 2.42
N PHE A 26 5.61 7.58 2.73
CA PHE A 26 5.23 8.81 2.03
C PHE A 26 6.00 10.04 2.53
N ARG A 27 6.94 9.89 3.47
CA ARG A 27 7.65 10.97 4.18
C ARG A 27 6.69 12.02 4.76
N ARG A 28 5.59 11.56 5.36
CA ARG A 28 4.55 12.39 5.99
C ARG A 28 4.36 12.00 7.45
N THR A 29 3.71 12.89 8.19
CA THR A 29 3.15 12.54 9.51
C THR A 29 1.88 11.69 9.34
N THR A 30 1.48 10.96 10.38
CA THR A 30 0.25 10.15 10.39
C THR A 30 -1.01 10.96 10.10
N SER A 31 -1.08 12.21 10.59
CA SER A 31 -2.17 13.15 10.26
C SER A 31 -2.10 13.64 8.81
N GLY A 32 -0.88 13.79 8.26
CA GLY A 32 -0.67 14.13 6.85
C GLY A 32 -1.06 13.00 5.90
N LEU A 33 -0.91 11.74 6.34
CA LEU A 33 -1.43 10.57 5.64
C LEU A 33 -2.97 10.54 5.67
N ASP A 34 -3.59 10.87 6.80
CA ASP A 34 -5.06 10.92 6.91
C ASP A 34 -5.67 11.95 5.93
N LYS A 35 -5.06 13.13 5.85
CA LYS A 35 -5.43 14.15 4.86
C LYS A 35 -5.19 13.69 3.41
N LEU A 36 -4.15 12.88 3.17
CA LEU A 36 -3.90 12.32 1.84
C LEU A 36 -5.01 11.35 1.44
N ILE A 37 -5.40 10.44 2.34
CA ILE A 37 -6.49 9.48 2.14
C ILE A 37 -7.80 10.21 1.88
N ALA A 38 -8.07 11.30 2.63
CA ALA A 38 -9.28 12.10 2.42
C ALA A 38 -9.28 12.88 1.09
N ARG A 39 -8.10 13.28 0.58
CA ARG A 39 -7.97 14.06 -0.65
C ARG A 39 -7.98 13.18 -1.90
N GLU A 40 -7.32 12.03 -1.83
CA GLU A 40 -7.11 11.13 -2.96
C GLU A 40 -7.98 9.87 -2.76
N PRO A 41 -9.16 9.79 -3.41
CA PRO A 41 -10.07 8.64 -3.24
C PRO A 41 -9.52 7.32 -3.81
N ASP A 42 -8.52 7.42 -4.68
CA ASP A 42 -7.80 6.29 -5.26
C ASP A 42 -6.79 5.65 -4.29
N PHE A 43 -6.57 6.28 -3.11
CA PHE A 43 -5.64 5.76 -2.13
C PHE A 43 -6.11 4.39 -1.57
N PRO A 44 -5.19 3.42 -1.38
CA PRO A 44 -5.53 2.08 -0.89
C PRO A 44 -6.35 2.09 0.40
N LYS A 45 -7.41 1.28 0.42
CA LYS A 45 -8.33 1.23 1.55
C LYS A 45 -7.64 0.66 2.80
N PRO A 46 -7.77 1.33 3.95
CA PRO A 46 -7.26 0.79 5.22
C PRO A 46 -8.00 -0.49 5.61
N LEU A 47 -7.25 -1.50 6.02
CA LEU A 47 -7.76 -2.70 6.66
C LEU A 47 -7.83 -2.47 8.17
N LYS A 48 -9.04 -2.44 8.72
CA LYS A 48 -9.26 -2.38 10.17
C LYS A 48 -9.33 -3.79 10.74
N ASP A 49 -8.61 -4.02 11.84
CA ASP A 49 -8.63 -5.29 12.58
C ASP A 49 -9.82 -5.41 13.56
N GLY A 50 -10.75 -4.44 13.55
CA GLY A 50 -11.92 -4.49 14.42
C GLY A 50 -12.91 -3.33 14.22
N ASN A 51 -14.04 -3.43 14.92
CA ASN A 51 -15.14 -2.46 14.85
C ASN A 51 -14.98 -1.28 15.82
N ASP A 52 -13.94 -1.29 16.67
CA ASP A 52 -13.72 -0.24 17.65
C ASP A 52 -12.99 0.96 17.01
N ARG A 53 -13.21 2.15 17.56
CA ARG A 53 -12.50 3.37 17.11
C ARG A 53 -11.00 3.31 17.38
N SER A 54 -10.57 2.48 18.33
CA SER A 54 -9.16 2.26 18.67
C SER A 54 -8.52 1.06 17.95
N SER A 55 -9.26 0.36 17.09
CA SER A 55 -8.73 -0.78 16.34
C SER A 55 -7.57 -0.36 15.44
N ARG A 56 -6.54 -1.22 15.39
CA ARG A 56 -5.36 -0.98 14.56
C ARG A 56 -5.74 -0.96 13.09
N VAL A 57 -5.14 -0.02 12.37
CA VAL A 57 -5.33 0.17 10.93
C VAL A 57 -4.06 -0.27 10.22
N TYR A 58 -4.24 -1.19 9.29
CA TYR A 58 -3.19 -1.75 8.45
C TYR A 58 -3.42 -1.37 6.99
N PHE A 59 -2.35 -1.31 6.23
CA PHE A 59 -2.36 -1.09 4.79
C PHE A 59 -1.57 -2.23 4.14
N VAL A 60 -2.08 -2.76 3.04
CA VAL A 60 -1.38 -3.80 2.31
C VAL A 60 -0.27 -3.15 1.48
N ARG A 61 0.99 -3.57 1.69
CA ARG A 61 2.15 -3.00 1.01
C ARG A 61 2.05 -3.03 -0.51
N VAL A 62 1.61 -4.14 -1.09
CA VAL A 62 1.47 -4.28 -2.56
C VAL A 62 0.49 -3.27 -3.16
N GLU A 63 -0.60 -2.95 -2.45
CA GLU A 63 -1.56 -1.93 -2.90
C GLU A 63 -0.94 -0.53 -2.88
N ILE A 64 -0.15 -0.22 -1.85
CA ILE A 64 0.56 1.05 -1.73
C ILE A 64 1.59 1.20 -2.86
N GLU A 65 2.34 0.14 -3.15
CA GLU A 65 3.32 0.13 -4.25
C GLU A 65 2.63 0.24 -5.62
N ALA A 66 1.51 -0.46 -5.84
CA ALA A 66 0.71 -0.35 -7.05
C ALA A 66 0.16 1.07 -7.25
N TYR A 67 -0.33 1.72 -6.19
CA TYR A 67 -0.77 3.11 -6.21
C TYR A 67 0.37 4.07 -6.60
N LEU A 68 1.57 3.88 -6.03
CA LEU A 68 2.74 4.68 -6.39
C LEU A 68 3.14 4.48 -7.86
N ALA A 69 3.10 3.23 -8.34
CA ALA A 69 3.38 2.91 -9.74
C ALA A 69 2.34 3.54 -10.69
N ALA A 70 1.05 3.52 -10.32
CA ALA A 70 -0.01 4.16 -11.09
C ALA A 70 0.16 5.69 -11.15
N LYS A 71 0.56 6.33 -10.04
CA LYS A 71 0.90 7.77 -10.03
C LYS A 71 2.12 8.08 -10.89
N LEU A 72 3.13 7.21 -10.89
CA LEU A 72 4.30 7.36 -11.75
C LEU A 72 3.93 7.22 -13.23
N ALA A 73 3.12 6.23 -13.59
CA ALA A 73 2.63 6.03 -14.95
C ALA A 73 1.78 7.21 -15.43
N SER A 74 0.83 7.68 -14.60
CA SER A 74 0.03 8.87 -14.89
C SER A 74 0.89 10.11 -15.15
N ARG A 75 2.02 10.24 -14.42
CA ARG A 75 3.00 11.31 -14.64
C ARG A 75 3.77 11.13 -15.96
N ALA A 76 4.13 9.90 -16.31
CA ALA A 76 4.81 9.61 -17.57
C ALA A 76 3.91 9.91 -18.78
N GLU A 77 2.63 9.56 -18.70
CA GLU A 77 1.65 9.84 -19.77
C GLU A 77 1.31 11.32 -19.89
N ALA A 78 1.31 12.07 -18.79
CA ALA A 78 1.10 13.53 -18.82
C ALA A 78 2.32 14.32 -19.33
N ALA A 79 3.49 13.69 -19.46
CA ALA A 79 4.73 14.31 -19.92
C ALA A 79 5.12 13.91 -21.35
N ALA A 80 4.31 13.07 -22.01
CA ALA A 80 4.45 12.66 -23.41
C ALA A 80 3.48 13.46 -24.31
#